data_AF-A0A1V6A7F5-F1
#
_entry.id   AF-A0A1V6A7F5-F1
#
_cell.length_a   1.000
_cell.length_b   1.000
_cell.length_c   1.000
_cell.angle_alpha   90.00
_cell.angle_beta   90.00
_cell.angle_gamma   90.00
#
_symmetry.space_group_name_H-M   'P 1'
#
loop_
_entity.id
_entity.type
_entity.pdbx_description
1 polymer ?
#
loop_
_entity_poly.entity_id
_entity_poly.type
_entity_poly.pdbx_seq_one_letter_code
_entity_poly.pdbx_strand_id
1 'polypeptide(L)'
;MFLLTAVFCTALSITYLVRYNNIAALELRERELKTRIEELERDNRQLKASLETYSTPEGIERLARERLGLVKPEELVIYTVNDKNESAGSAETERNN
;
A
#
# COMPACT_ATOMS: atom_id res chain seq x y z
N MET A 1 -9.93 -12.14 65.56
CA MET A 1 -8.98 -11.11 65.10
C MET A 1 -7.96 -11.66 64.11
N PHE A 2 -7.18 -12.70 64.46
CA PHE A 2 -6.10 -13.23 63.60
C PHE A 2 -6.54 -13.76 62.22
N LEU A 3 -7.71 -14.39 62.11
CA LEU A 3 -8.23 -14.87 60.81
C LEU A 3 -8.62 -13.72 59.88
N LEU A 4 -9.25 -12.67 60.41
CA LEU A 4 -9.61 -11.47 59.64
C LEU A 4 -8.36 -10.75 59.13
N THR A 5 -7.33 -10.62 59.97
CA THR A 5 -6.05 -10.04 59.53
C THR A 5 -5.35 -10.89 58.48
N ALA A 6 -5.38 -12.22 58.60
CA ALA A 6 -4.79 -13.11 57.61
C ALA A 6 -5.50 -13.03 56.24
N VAL A 7 -6.84 -12.99 56.25
CA VAL A 7 -7.64 -12.80 55.03
C VAL A 7 -7.38 -11.42 54.41
N PHE A 8 -7.28 -10.38 55.24
CA PHE A 8 -6.95 -9.04 54.75
C PHE A 8 -5.55 -8.96 54.15
N CYS A 9 -4.54 -9.55 54.79
CA CYS A 9 -3.17 -9.60 54.28
C CYS A 9 -3.06 -10.39 52.96
N THR A 10 -3.76 -11.52 52.85
CA THR A 10 -3.78 -12.31 51.61
C THR A 10 -4.49 -11.58 50.48
N ALA A 11 -5.62 -10.93 50.74
CA ALA A 11 -6.32 -10.11 49.75
C ALA A 11 -5.46 -8.93 49.26
N LEU A 12 -4.76 -8.25 50.17
CA LEU A 12 -3.81 -7.19 49.80
C LEU A 12 -2.63 -7.72 48.99
N SER A 13 -2.06 -8.86 49.38
CA SER A 13 -0.95 -9.49 48.67
C SER A 13 -1.33 -9.87 47.24
N ILE A 14 -2.49 -10.50 47.05
CA ILE A 14 -3.03 -10.83 45.71
C ILE A 14 -3.28 -9.55 44.91
N THR A 15 -3.89 -8.53 45.52
CA THR A 15 -4.14 -7.25 44.85
C THR A 15 -2.84 -6.60 44.38
N TYR A 16 -1.81 -6.61 45.22
CA TYR A 16 -0.49 -6.03 44.91
C TYR A 16 0.17 -6.75 43.73
N LEU A 17 0.12 -8.09 43.71
CA LEU A 17 0.65 -8.91 42.62
C LEU A 17 -0.08 -8.67 41.29
N VAL A 18 -1.41 -8.56 41.31
CA VAL A 18 -2.20 -8.26 40.10
C VAL A 18 -1.86 -6.86 39.57
N ARG A 19 -1.72 -5.87 40.45
CA ARG A 19 -1.36 -4.50 40.05
C ARG A 19 0.03 -4.43 39.43
N TYR A 20 1.00 -5.16 39.99
CA TYR A 20 2.35 -5.24 39.43
C TYR A 20 2.37 -5.82 38.02
N ASN A 21 1.66 -6.93 37.80
CA ASN A 21 1.55 -7.54 36.46
C ASN A 21 0.83 -6.64 35.45
N ASN A 22 -0.22 -5.93 35.87
CA ASN A 22 -0.96 -5.02 35.00
C ASN A 22 -0.08 -3.87 34.50
N ILE A 23 0.79 -3.29 35.35
CA ILE A 23 1.69 -2.21 34.95
C ILE A 23 2.67 -2.71 33.89
N ALA A 24 3.30 -3.87 34.12
CA ALA A 24 4.21 -4.47 33.14
C ALA A 24 3.53 -4.77 31.79
N ALA A 25 2.29 -5.26 31.82
CA ALA A 25 1.51 -5.52 30.61
C ALA A 25 1.12 -4.22 29.88
N LEU A 26 0.79 -3.16 30.61
CA LEU A 26 0.47 -1.85 30.05
C LEU A 26 1.69 -1.20 29.39
N GLU A 27 2.86 -1.27 30.02
CA GLU A 27 4.10 -0.75 29.42
C GLU A 27 4.48 -1.50 28.13
N LEU A 28 4.28 -2.82 28.08
CA LEU A 28 4.53 -3.60 26.87
C LEU A 28 3.59 -3.16 25.75
N ARG A 29 2.30 -3.01 26.04
CA ARG A 29 1.32 -2.51 25.07
C ARG A 29 1.62 -1.10 24.61
N GLU A 30 2.06 -0.22 25.50
CA GLU A 30 2.45 1.14 25.14
C GLU A 30 3.63 1.13 24.16
N ARG A 31 4.65 0.30 24.42
CA ARG A 31 5.79 0.13 23.52
C ARG A 31 5.35 -0.41 22.15
N GLU A 32 4.54 -1.46 22.12
CA GLU A 32 4.01 -2.03 20.87
C GLU A 32 3.21 -1.01 20.06
N LEU A 33 2.33 -0.25 20.72
CA LEU A 33 1.52 0.77 20.08
C LEU A 33 2.39 1.91 19.52
N LYS A 34 3.43 2.34 20.24
CA LYS A 34 4.37 3.35 19.75
C LYS A 34 5.10 2.87 18.49
N THR A 35 5.65 1.65 18.51
CA THR A 35 6.29 1.06 17.34
C THR A 35 5.33 1.00 16.15
N ARG A 36 4.09 0.61 16.38
CA ARG A 36 3.08 0.53 15.32
C ARG A 36 2.69 1.90 14.75
N ILE A 37 2.65 2.93 15.58
CA ILE A 37 2.46 4.32 15.12
C ILE A 37 3.63 4.74 14.25
N GLU A 38 4.87 4.52 14.68
CA GLU A 38 6.07 4.87 13.91
C GLU A 38 6.12 4.18 12.55
N GLU A 39 5.77 2.89 12.50
CA GLU A 39 5.64 2.13 11.25
C GLU A 39 4.56 2.71 10.33
N LEU A 40 3.35 2.93 10.85
CA LEU A 40 2.24 3.49 10.08
C LEU A 40 2.54 4.90 9.57
N GLU A 41 3.21 5.73 10.36
CA GLU A 41 3.65 7.05 9.92
C GLU A 41 4.71 6.98 8.83
N ARG A 42 5.66 6.06 8.96
CA ARG A 42 6.70 5.82 7.95
C ARG A 42 6.07 5.35 6.64
N ASP A 43 5.10 4.46 6.70
CA ASP A 43 4.36 3.98 5.53
C ASP A 43 3.54 5.11 4.94
N ASN A 44 2.83 5.90 5.75
CA ASN A 44 2.07 7.05 5.28
C ASN A 44 2.97 8.06 4.54
N ARG A 45 4.17 8.35 5.06
CA ARG A 45 5.16 9.20 4.39
C ARG A 45 5.63 8.61 3.06
N GLN A 46 5.90 7.31 3.00
CA GLN A 46 6.30 6.65 1.75
C GLN A 46 5.18 6.65 0.71
N LEU A 47 3.94 6.37 1.12
CA LEU A 47 2.78 6.44 0.24
C LEU A 47 2.56 7.86 -0.27
N LYS A 48 2.68 8.88 0.57
CA LYS A 48 2.58 10.29 0.15
C LYS A 48 3.67 10.68 -0.83
N ALA A 49 4.93 10.32 -0.59
CA ALA A 49 6.02 10.60 -1.52
C ALA A 49 5.81 9.89 -2.88
N SER A 50 5.29 8.66 -2.85
CA SER A 50 4.90 7.93 -4.07
C SER A 50 3.76 8.66 -4.78
N LEU A 51 2.74 9.10 -4.03
CA LEU A 51 1.61 9.82 -4.58
C LEU A 51 2.04 11.17 -5.18
N GLU A 52 2.92 11.92 -4.54
CA GLU A 52 3.49 13.15 -5.10
C GLU A 52 4.20 12.90 -6.43
N THR A 53 4.96 11.81 -6.53
CA THR A 53 5.65 11.42 -7.78
C THR A 53 4.68 11.13 -8.92
N TYR A 54 3.49 10.60 -8.63
CA TYR A 54 2.46 10.28 -9.62
C TYR A 54 1.39 11.36 -9.79
N SER A 55 1.27 12.31 -8.86
CA SER A 55 0.26 13.37 -8.86
C SER A 55 0.78 14.68 -9.45
N THR A 56 2.06 14.78 -9.83
CA THR A 56 2.51 15.89 -10.67
C THR A 56 1.78 15.83 -12.02
N PRO A 57 1.52 16.99 -12.66
CA PRO A 57 0.91 17.03 -13.98
C PRO A 57 1.63 16.14 -15.00
N GLU A 58 2.96 16.10 -14.95
CA GLU A 58 3.79 15.24 -15.81
C GLU A 58 3.63 13.75 -15.49
N GLY A 59 3.48 13.38 -14.22
CA GLY A 59 3.24 12.01 -13.78
C GLY A 59 1.88 11.49 -14.25
N ILE A 60 0.85 12.33 -14.15
CA ILE A 60 -0.50 12.04 -14.64
C ILE A 60 -0.50 11.92 -16.17
N GLU A 61 0.18 12.82 -16.88
CA GLU A 61 0.30 12.77 -18.34
C GLU A 61 0.98 11.48 -18.82
N ARG A 62 2.09 11.09 -18.18
CA ARG A 62 2.78 9.82 -18.50
C ARG A 62 1.87 8.62 -18.25
N LEU A 63 1.16 8.59 -17.12
CA LEU A 63 0.25 7.50 -16.79
C LEU A 63 -0.93 7.43 -17.78
N ALA A 64 -1.50 8.57 -18.18
CA ALA A 64 -2.57 8.66 -19.16
C ALA A 64 -2.12 8.17 -20.55
N ARG A 65 -0.90 8.51 -20.96
CA ARG A 65 -0.31 8.04 -22.21
C ARG A 65 -0.07 6.52 -22.19
N GLU A 66 0.50 6.00 -21.11
CA GLU A 66 0.83 4.56 -20.99
C GLU A 66 -0.39 3.66 -20.79
N ARG A 67 -1.34 4.06 -19.93
CA ARG A 67 -2.49 3.22 -19.55
C ARG A 67 -3.72 3.42 -20.42
N LEU A 68 -3.90 4.62 -20.95
CA LEU A 68 -5.12 5.00 -21.69
C LEU A 68 -4.82 5.36 -23.15
N GLY A 69 -3.55 5.38 -23.57
CA GLY A 69 -3.15 5.74 -24.93
C GLY A 69 -3.49 7.20 -25.28
N LEU A 70 -3.70 8.05 -24.27
CA LEU A 70 -4.13 9.44 -24.46
C LEU A 70 -2.95 10.30 -24.92
N VAL A 71 -3.21 11.16 -25.89
CA VAL A 71 -2.28 12.14 -26.46
C VAL A 71 -2.93 13.53 -26.42
N LYS A 72 -2.13 14.59 -26.38
CA LYS A 72 -2.70 15.95 -26.40
C LYS A 72 -3.36 16.24 -27.75
N PRO A 73 -4.43 17.05 -27.80
CA PRO A 73 -5.11 17.39 -29.06
C PRO A 73 -4.17 18.03 -30.10
N GLU A 74 -3.16 18.76 -29.62
CA GLU A 74 -2.13 19.42 -30.42
C GLU A 74 -0.91 18.53 -30.78
N GLU A 75 -0.85 17.26 -30.34
CA GLU A 75 0.21 16.32 -30.71
C GLU A 75 -0.14 15.48 -31.96
N LEU A 76 0.82 15.34 -32.88
CA LEU A 76 0.69 14.51 -34.08
C LEU A 76 1.13 13.06 -33.76
N VAL A 77 0.22 12.10 -33.86
CA VAL A 77 0.53 10.66 -33.69
C VAL A 77 0.93 10.05 -35.03
N ILE A 78 2.17 9.57 -35.13
CA ILE A 78 2.68 8.89 -36.33
C ILE A 78 2.61 7.37 -36.10
N TYR A 79 1.75 6.69 -36.85
CA TYR A 79 1.72 5.22 -36.91
C TYR A 79 2.62 4.74 -38.04
N THR A 80 3.52 3.80 -37.73
CA THR A 80 4.28 3.10 -38.77
C THR A 80 3.41 1.95 -39.29
N VAL A 81 2.78 2.15 -40.44
CA VAL A 81 2.15 1.04 -41.17
C VAL A 81 3.29 0.28 -41.84
N ASN A 82 3.58 -0.92 -41.34
CA ASN A 82 4.52 -1.80 -42.01
C ASN A 82 3.75 -2.52 -43.12
N ASP A 83 3.88 -2.07 -44.35
CA ASP A 83 3.24 -2.63 -45.56
C ASP A 83 3.82 -4.00 -45.96
N LYS A 84 4.13 -4.87 -44.99
CA LYS A 84 4.57 -6.25 -45.23
C LYS A 84 3.42 -7.26 -45.13
N ASN A 85 2.21 -6.87 -45.55
CA ASN A 85 1.10 -7.82 -45.75
C ASN A 85 0.29 -7.57 -47.04
N GLU A 86 0.77 -6.77 -47.99
CA GLU A 86 0.06 -6.62 -49.28
C GLU A 86 0.52 -7.63 -50.36
N SER A 87 1.52 -8.48 -50.08
CA SER A 87 2.01 -9.45 -51.08
C SER A 87 1.55 -10.91 -50.89
N ALA A 88 0.67 -11.20 -49.92
CA ALA A 88 0.18 -12.57 -49.70
C ALA A 88 -1.25 -12.81 -50.23
N GLY A 89 -1.98 -11.78 -50.66
CA GLY A 89 -3.40 -11.89 -51.06
C GLY A 89 -3.70 -11.91 -52.56
N SER A 90 -2.71 -11.72 -53.44
CA SER A 90 -2.93 -11.57 -54.89
C SER A 90 -2.44 -12.74 -55.76
N ALA A 91 -1.91 -13.83 -55.17
CA ALA A 91 -1.38 -14.96 -55.94
C ALA A 91 -2.34 -16.14 -56.16
N GLU A 92 -3.56 -16.12 -55.61
CA GLU A 92 -4.49 -17.27 -55.71
C GLU A 92 -5.66 -17.11 -56.70
N THR A 93 -5.86 -15.94 -57.33
CA THR A 93 -7.01 -15.72 -58.24
C THR A 93 -6.72 -15.96 -59.73
N GLU A 94 -5.45 -16.11 -60.16
CA GLU A 94 -5.11 -16.30 -61.59
C GLU A 94 -4.82 -17.77 -62.00
N ARG A 95 -5.26 -18.77 -61.23
CA ARG A 95 -5.09 -20.20 -61.59
C ARG A 95 -6.37 -20.95 -61.98
N ASN A 96 -7.53 -20.29 -61.98
CA ASN A 96 -8.80 -20.89 -62.44
C ASN A 96 -9.49 -20.01 -63.48
N ASN A 97 -8.89 -19.92 -64.68
CA ASN A 97 -9.63 -19.66 -65.92
C ASN A 97 -8.92 -20.27 -67.12
#